data_AF-A0A7Z2YE30-F1
#
_entry.id   AF-A0A7Z2YE30-F1
#
_cell.length_a   1.000
_cell.length_b   1.000
_cell.length_c   1.000
_cell.angle_alpha   90.00
_cell.angle_beta   90.00
_cell.angle_gamma   90.00
#
_symmetry.space_group_name_H-M   'P 1'
#
loop_
_entity.id
_entity.type
_entity.pdbx_description
1 polymer ?
#
loop_
_entity_poly.entity_id
_entity_poly.type
_entity_poly.pdbx_seq_one_letter_code
_entity_poly.pdbx_strand_id
1 'polypeptide(L)'
;MNGSSNPLIMVLDIFRAPSAAFLALYQRGAWGWQTYIFLILSPFLFWGAYFDLADFETMRQVLVSQLPNATPEQIAQIDANTLMASEIISDIAGRTLTIIMLTFWFNLATKNNQLQLGFWKWFAAATVMIFPAVIGDLASYVSVLLKHGDVMIYAADLNSLNGLIKLPLGHNWSQFASSFPLLMPWYIVLGFAALGTWTQLERGPALVIATLPWIAFYTIWALYIVIFG
;
A
#
# COMPACT_ATOMS: atom_id res chain seq x y z
N MET A 1 21.24 16.31 13.72
CA MET A 1 19.84 16.43 13.28
C MET A 1 18.94 16.13 14.48
N ASN A 2 17.87 16.88 14.68
CA ASN A 2 16.88 16.61 15.73
C ASN A 2 15.75 15.76 15.12
N GLY A 3 15.23 14.80 15.88
CA GLY A 3 14.03 14.05 15.46
C GLY A 3 12.77 14.92 15.54
N SER A 4 11.70 14.48 14.89
CA SER A 4 10.36 15.06 15.02
C SER A 4 9.97 15.31 16.49
N SER A 5 9.35 16.46 16.76
CA SER A 5 9.07 16.92 18.12
C SER A 5 7.95 16.15 18.82
N ASN A 6 6.94 15.72 18.06
CA ASN A 6 5.75 15.01 18.55
C ASN A 6 5.22 14.05 17.46
N PRO A 7 4.32 13.11 17.81
CA PRO A 7 3.88 12.07 16.87
C PRO A 7 3.09 12.62 15.68
N LEU A 8 2.30 13.68 15.83
CA LEU A 8 1.58 14.32 14.72
C LEU A 8 2.54 15.03 13.74
N ILE A 9 3.57 15.69 14.25
CA ILE A 9 4.63 16.29 13.42
C ILE A 9 5.40 15.19 12.69
N MET A 10 5.65 14.04 13.33
CA MET A 10 6.29 12.90 12.66
C MET A 10 5.55 12.50 11.40
N VAL A 11 4.21 12.47 11.41
CA VAL A 11 3.39 12.15 10.22
C VAL A 11 3.66 13.11 9.06
N LEU A 12 3.82 14.41 9.33
CA LEU A 12 4.17 15.40 8.30
C LEU A 12 5.62 15.25 7.84
N ASP A 13 6.52 14.94 8.77
CA ASP A 13 7.95 14.75 8.50
C ASP A 13 8.22 13.51 7.66
N ILE A 14 7.32 12.50 7.63
CA ILE A 14 7.40 11.37 6.68
C ILE A 14 7.54 11.89 5.24
N PHE A 15 6.89 13.00 4.91
CA PHE A 15 6.93 13.59 3.57
C PHE A 15 7.99 14.68 3.42
N ARG A 16 8.15 15.52 4.45
CA ARG A 16 8.99 16.73 4.37
C ARG A 16 10.44 16.52 4.80
N ALA A 17 10.66 15.65 5.78
CA ALA A 17 11.96 15.39 6.38
C ALA A 17 12.09 13.92 6.85
N PRO A 18 12.10 12.93 5.93
CA PRO A 18 12.02 11.51 6.29
C PRO A 18 13.04 11.06 7.33
N SER A 19 14.29 11.52 7.23
CA SER A 19 15.34 11.17 8.20
C SER A 19 15.04 11.68 9.62
N ALA A 20 14.38 12.83 9.77
CA ALA A 20 13.96 13.34 11.07
C ALA A 20 12.82 12.50 11.67
N ALA A 21 11.87 12.05 10.83
CA ALA A 21 10.81 11.13 11.22
C ALA A 21 11.39 9.79 11.68
N PHE A 22 12.29 9.18 10.91
CA PHE A 22 12.96 7.94 11.30
C PHE A 22 13.84 8.10 12.53
N LEU A 23 14.50 9.25 12.72
CA LEU A 23 15.27 9.50 13.95
C LEU A 23 14.38 9.55 15.19
N ALA A 24 13.23 10.24 15.11
CA ALA A 24 12.25 10.24 16.20
C ALA A 24 11.70 8.84 16.46
N LEU A 25 11.37 8.10 15.40
CA LEU A 25 10.86 6.74 15.49
C LEU A 25 11.88 5.78 16.11
N TYR A 26 13.16 5.96 15.83
CA TYR A 26 14.24 5.18 16.46
C TYR A 26 14.23 5.33 17.98
N GLN A 27 14.05 6.57 18.45
CA GLN A 27 14.01 6.93 19.87
C GLN A 27 12.66 6.56 20.52
N ARG A 28 11.58 6.59 19.76
CA ARG A 28 10.18 6.45 20.23
C ARG A 28 9.43 5.45 19.37
N GLY A 29 9.84 4.18 19.40
CA GLY A 29 9.31 3.13 18.52
C GLY A 29 7.79 2.94 18.57
N ALA A 30 7.16 3.22 19.72
CA ALA A 30 5.70 3.16 19.87
C ALA A 30 4.94 4.11 18.92
N TRP A 31 5.59 5.16 18.41
CA TRP A 31 4.97 6.09 17.46
C TRP A 31 4.64 5.44 16.11
N GLY A 32 5.23 4.29 15.78
CA GLY A 32 4.86 3.53 14.58
C GLY A 32 3.43 2.95 14.61
N TRP A 33 2.80 2.88 15.77
CA TRP A 33 1.40 2.44 15.88
C TRP A 33 0.42 3.44 15.26
N GLN A 34 0.71 4.75 15.34
CA GLN A 34 -0.21 5.75 14.80
C GLN A 34 -0.33 5.62 13.27
N THR A 35 0.79 5.39 12.58
CA THR A 35 0.83 5.26 11.12
C THR A 35 0.13 3.98 10.70
N TYR A 36 0.29 2.91 11.47
CA TYR A 36 -0.47 1.68 11.28
C TYR A 36 -1.98 1.91 11.43
N ILE A 37 -2.42 2.58 12.50
CA ILE A 37 -3.85 2.86 12.71
C ILE A 37 -4.44 3.65 11.52
N PHE A 38 -3.76 4.69 11.07
CA PHE A 38 -4.21 5.44 9.89
C PHE A 38 -4.25 4.57 8.61
N LEU A 39 -3.28 3.69 8.42
CA LEU A 39 -3.25 2.76 7.28
C LEU A 39 -4.42 1.77 7.29
N ILE A 40 -4.88 1.37 8.47
CA ILE A 40 -6.03 0.45 8.62
C ILE A 40 -7.36 1.19 8.50
N LEU A 41 -7.45 2.43 8.99
CA LEU A 41 -8.70 3.21 8.94
C LEU A 41 -8.97 3.85 7.58
N SER A 42 -7.94 4.17 6.81
CA SER A 42 -8.09 4.86 5.52
C SER A 42 -8.88 4.08 4.45
N PRO A 43 -8.73 2.74 4.30
CA PRO A 43 -9.59 1.96 3.42
C PRO A 43 -11.07 2.02 3.77
N PHE A 44 -11.43 2.05 5.07
CA PHE A 44 -12.83 2.20 5.47
C PHE A 44 -13.41 3.53 5.01
N LEU A 45 -12.64 4.62 5.17
CA LEU A 45 -13.08 5.95 4.75
C LEU A 45 -13.25 6.03 3.24
N PHE A 46 -12.29 5.49 2.48
CA PHE A 46 -12.33 5.52 1.03
C PHE A 46 -13.43 4.60 0.47
N TRP A 47 -13.40 3.30 0.77
CA TRP A 47 -14.35 2.34 0.20
C TRP A 47 -15.76 2.54 0.71
N GLY A 48 -15.94 2.96 1.97
CA GLY A 48 -17.25 3.34 2.49
C GLY A 48 -17.86 4.48 1.66
N ALA A 49 -17.11 5.57 1.48
CA ALA A 49 -17.56 6.67 0.66
C ALA A 49 -17.73 6.30 -0.83
N TYR A 50 -16.88 5.42 -1.37
CA TYR A 50 -17.00 4.97 -2.76
C TYR A 50 -18.35 4.27 -2.99
N PHE A 51 -18.71 3.29 -2.15
CA PHE A 51 -19.96 2.56 -2.31
C PHE A 51 -21.21 3.38 -1.97
N ASP A 52 -21.07 4.44 -1.15
CA ASP A 52 -22.15 5.41 -0.92
C ASP A 52 -22.41 6.34 -2.12
N LEU A 53 -21.37 6.63 -2.92
CA LEU A 53 -21.44 7.58 -4.04
C LEU A 53 -21.60 6.91 -5.42
N ALA A 54 -21.10 5.69 -5.58
CA ALA A 54 -21.11 4.98 -6.85
C ALA A 54 -22.52 4.48 -7.23
N ASP A 55 -22.85 4.53 -8.52
CA ASP A 55 -24.02 3.82 -9.05
C ASP A 55 -23.74 2.32 -9.12
N PHE A 56 -24.09 1.63 -8.03
CA PHE A 56 -23.86 0.21 -7.90
C PHE A 56 -24.62 -0.62 -8.95
N GLU A 57 -25.82 -0.21 -9.37
CA GLU A 57 -26.62 -0.99 -10.31
C GLU A 57 -25.97 -1.02 -11.69
N THR A 58 -25.54 0.14 -12.18
CA THR A 58 -24.80 0.24 -13.44
C THR A 58 -23.47 -0.52 -13.37
N MET A 59 -22.74 -0.38 -12.26
CA MET A 59 -21.48 -1.11 -12.05
C MET A 59 -21.70 -2.63 -12.04
N ARG A 60 -22.73 -3.10 -11.34
CA ARG A 60 -23.08 -4.52 -11.24
C ARG A 60 -23.36 -5.13 -12.60
N GLN A 61 -24.10 -4.44 -13.48
CA GLN A 61 -24.36 -4.92 -14.84
C GLN A 61 -23.06 -5.12 -15.62
N VAL A 62 -22.12 -4.18 -15.50
CA VAL A 62 -20.79 -4.29 -16.14
C VAL A 62 -19.99 -5.46 -15.54
N LEU A 63 -19.99 -5.63 -14.22
CA LEU A 63 -19.28 -6.74 -13.56
C LEU A 63 -19.85 -8.10 -13.96
N VAL A 64 -21.17 -8.26 -13.98
CA VAL A 64 -21.84 -9.50 -14.39
C VAL A 64 -21.52 -9.83 -15.86
N SER A 65 -21.48 -8.82 -16.74
CA SER A 65 -21.15 -9.03 -18.16
C SER A 65 -19.73 -9.57 -18.38
N GLN A 66 -18.82 -9.39 -17.42
CA GLN A 66 -17.46 -9.92 -17.46
C GLN A 66 -17.35 -11.36 -16.94
N LEU A 67 -18.46 -11.92 -16.44
CA LEU A 67 -18.52 -13.25 -15.84
C LEU A 67 -19.55 -14.14 -16.58
N PRO A 68 -19.32 -14.49 -17.86
CA PRO A 68 -20.31 -15.17 -18.71
C PRO A 68 -20.70 -16.57 -18.20
N ASN A 69 -19.90 -17.18 -17.32
CA ASN A 69 -20.13 -18.51 -16.76
C ASN A 69 -20.46 -18.50 -15.26
N ALA A 70 -20.78 -17.33 -14.67
CA ALA A 70 -21.10 -17.26 -13.25
C ALA A 70 -22.45 -17.91 -12.91
N THR A 71 -22.50 -18.67 -11.81
CA THR A 71 -23.75 -19.24 -11.29
C THR A 71 -24.63 -18.14 -10.67
N PRO A 72 -25.95 -18.37 -10.53
CA PRO A 72 -26.84 -17.42 -9.87
C PRO A 72 -26.38 -17.04 -8.45
N GLU A 73 -25.79 -17.98 -7.71
CA GLU A 73 -25.24 -17.74 -6.38
C GLU A 73 -24.01 -16.81 -6.42
N GLN A 74 -23.15 -16.95 -7.43
CA GLN A 74 -22.00 -16.06 -7.62
C GLN A 74 -22.43 -14.65 -8.01
N ILE A 75 -23.47 -14.54 -8.84
CA ILE A 75 -24.07 -13.24 -9.22
C ILE A 75 -24.75 -12.57 -8.02
N ALA A 76 -25.27 -13.35 -7.06
CA ALA A 76 -25.85 -12.82 -5.83
C ALA A 76 -24.79 -12.25 -4.86
N GLN A 77 -23.55 -12.73 -4.93
CA GLN A 77 -22.42 -12.18 -4.15
C GLN A 77 -21.87 -10.87 -4.73
N ILE A 78 -22.30 -10.48 -5.94
CA ILE A 78 -22.02 -9.16 -6.52
C ILE A 78 -23.05 -8.19 -5.95
N ASP A 79 -22.93 -7.95 -4.65
CA ASP A 79 -23.68 -6.95 -3.89
C ASP A 79 -22.72 -5.90 -3.30
N ALA A 80 -23.25 -4.70 -3.03
CA ALA A 80 -22.43 -3.57 -2.61
C ALA A 80 -21.71 -3.81 -1.28
N ASN A 81 -22.36 -4.47 -0.32
CA ASN A 81 -21.77 -4.71 1.00
C ASN A 81 -20.66 -5.76 0.92
N THR A 82 -20.87 -6.83 0.17
CA THR A 82 -19.86 -7.87 -0.03
C THR A 82 -18.64 -7.31 -0.76
N LEU A 83 -18.85 -6.53 -1.83
CA LEU A 83 -17.73 -5.94 -2.58
C LEU A 83 -16.99 -4.87 -1.76
N MET A 84 -17.72 -4.02 -1.03
CA MET A 84 -17.10 -3.07 -0.10
C MET A 84 -16.27 -3.78 0.96
N ALA A 85 -16.83 -4.82 1.59
CA ALA A 85 -16.12 -5.59 2.59
C ALA A 85 -14.89 -6.29 2.00
N SER A 86 -14.99 -6.85 0.79
CA SER A 86 -13.86 -7.52 0.14
C SER A 86 -12.72 -6.55 -0.16
N GLU A 87 -13.01 -5.35 -0.66
CA GLU A 87 -11.97 -4.35 -0.94
C GLU A 87 -11.31 -3.84 0.35
N ILE A 88 -12.09 -3.52 1.39
CA ILE A 88 -11.56 -3.11 2.70
C ILE A 88 -10.66 -4.21 3.30
N ILE A 89 -11.12 -5.47 3.28
CA ILE A 89 -10.36 -6.60 3.81
C ILE A 89 -9.08 -6.81 2.98
N SER A 90 -9.19 -6.77 1.66
CA SER A 90 -8.06 -6.93 0.74
C SER A 90 -6.98 -5.87 0.99
N ASP A 91 -7.38 -4.60 1.10
CA ASP A 91 -6.45 -3.49 1.37
C ASP A 91 -5.77 -3.64 2.74
N ILE A 92 -6.53 -3.93 3.78
CA ILE A 92 -5.99 -4.13 5.14
C ILE A 92 -5.03 -5.32 5.17
N ALA A 93 -5.43 -6.45 4.59
CA ALA A 93 -4.62 -7.65 4.54
C ALA A 93 -3.35 -7.42 3.70
N GLY A 94 -3.46 -6.81 2.53
CA GLY A 94 -2.35 -6.50 1.63
C GLY A 94 -1.34 -5.55 2.26
N ARG A 95 -1.81 -4.47 2.91
CA ARG A 95 -0.95 -3.52 3.64
C ARG A 95 -0.25 -4.20 4.81
N THR A 96 -0.99 -4.96 5.61
CA THR A 96 -0.44 -5.67 6.78
C THR A 96 0.60 -6.70 6.37
N LEU A 97 0.30 -7.50 5.34
CA LEU A 97 1.24 -8.48 4.78
C LEU A 97 2.50 -7.79 4.27
N THR A 98 2.36 -6.68 3.53
CA THR A 98 3.50 -5.90 3.03
C THR A 98 4.37 -5.38 4.18
N ILE A 99 3.76 -4.82 5.24
CA ILE A 99 4.47 -4.34 6.43
C ILE A 99 5.24 -5.49 7.09
N ILE A 100 4.61 -6.65 7.28
CA ILE A 100 5.24 -7.82 7.87
C ILE A 100 6.41 -8.30 7.01
N MET A 101 6.22 -8.42 5.69
CA MET A 101 7.26 -8.84 4.75
C MET A 101 8.46 -7.89 4.75
N LEU A 102 8.21 -6.57 4.73
CA LEU A 102 9.28 -5.58 4.85
C LEU A 102 9.99 -5.68 6.20
N THR A 103 9.24 -5.90 7.28
CA THR A 103 9.82 -6.06 8.62
C THR A 103 10.79 -7.24 8.66
N PHE A 104 10.37 -8.40 8.14
CA PHE A 104 11.22 -9.58 8.03
C PHE A 104 12.44 -9.31 7.15
N TRP A 105 12.21 -8.72 5.97
CA TRP A 105 13.27 -8.38 5.03
C TRP A 105 14.35 -7.50 5.67
N PHE A 106 13.97 -6.35 6.24
CA PHE A 106 14.94 -5.44 6.85
C PHE A 106 15.59 -6.03 8.10
N ASN A 107 14.86 -6.80 8.91
CA ASN A 107 15.45 -7.47 10.06
C ASN A 107 16.54 -8.49 9.65
N LEU A 108 16.31 -9.26 8.59
CA LEU A 108 17.30 -10.20 8.06
C LEU A 108 18.46 -9.49 7.38
N ALA A 109 18.17 -8.54 6.49
CA ALA A 109 19.18 -7.82 5.71
C ALA A 109 20.14 -6.99 6.58
N THR A 110 19.71 -6.61 7.80
CA THR A 110 20.52 -5.82 8.74
C THR A 110 21.03 -6.62 9.94
N LYS A 111 20.86 -7.94 9.97
CA LYS A 111 21.22 -8.80 11.11
C LYS A 111 22.70 -8.73 11.51
N ASN A 112 23.60 -8.56 10.54
CA ASN A 112 25.04 -8.50 10.75
C ASN A 112 25.56 -7.08 11.05
N ASN A 113 24.67 -6.10 11.16
CA ASN A 113 25.04 -4.74 11.51
C ASN A 113 25.47 -4.66 12.99
N GLN A 114 26.40 -3.76 13.31
CA GLN A 114 26.92 -3.57 14.68
C GLN A 114 25.82 -3.21 15.67
N LEU A 115 24.82 -2.44 15.23
CA LEU A 115 23.61 -2.14 15.97
C LEU A 115 22.53 -3.15 15.60
N GLN A 116 22.32 -4.15 16.46
CA GLN A 116 21.24 -5.12 16.28
C GLN A 116 19.89 -4.47 16.58
N LEU A 117 19.10 -4.24 15.52
CA LEU A 117 17.76 -3.67 15.61
C LEU A 117 16.73 -4.80 15.74
N GLY A 118 15.90 -4.72 16.77
CA GLY A 118 14.83 -5.70 16.99
C GLY A 118 13.73 -5.65 15.93
N PHE A 119 13.00 -6.75 15.78
CA PHE A 119 11.87 -6.91 14.84
C PHE A 119 10.87 -5.75 14.92
N TRP A 120 10.44 -5.38 16.14
CA TRP A 120 9.44 -4.33 16.34
C TRP A 120 9.90 -2.92 15.93
N LYS A 121 11.22 -2.64 15.88
CA LYS A 121 11.72 -1.39 15.31
C LYS A 121 11.50 -1.37 13.80
N TRP A 122 11.81 -2.47 13.12
CA TRP A 122 11.55 -2.60 11.68
C TRP A 122 10.07 -2.65 11.35
N PHE A 123 9.23 -3.19 12.25
CA PHE A 123 7.78 -3.12 12.12
C PHE A 123 7.30 -1.68 12.13
N ALA A 124 7.70 -0.90 13.14
CA ALA A 124 7.39 0.52 13.21
C ALA A 124 7.92 1.30 11.99
N ALA A 125 9.11 0.95 11.49
CA ALA A 125 9.65 1.57 10.28
C ALA A 125 8.81 1.24 9.05
N ALA A 126 8.41 -0.03 8.89
CA ALA A 126 7.63 -0.48 7.75
C ALA A 126 6.23 0.17 7.72
N THR A 127 5.58 0.41 8.87
CA THR A 127 4.33 1.17 8.91
C THR A 127 4.52 2.61 8.43
N VAL A 128 5.65 3.24 8.77
CA VAL A 128 6.02 4.57 8.26
C VAL A 128 6.35 4.56 6.77
N MET A 129 7.02 3.52 6.28
CA MET A 129 7.34 3.37 4.84
C MET A 129 6.08 3.24 3.98
N ILE A 130 5.06 2.53 4.46
CA ILE A 130 3.79 2.32 3.74
C ILE A 130 2.79 3.46 3.96
N PHE A 131 2.97 4.28 4.99
CA PHE A 131 2.10 5.42 5.31
C PHE A 131 1.70 6.33 4.13
N PRO A 132 2.55 6.60 3.13
CA PRO A 132 2.17 7.39 1.95
C PRO A 132 0.93 6.86 1.21
N ALA A 133 0.58 5.57 1.35
CA ALA A 133 -0.66 5.01 0.81
C ALA A 133 -1.93 5.77 1.27
N VAL A 134 -1.90 6.36 2.48
CA VAL A 134 -3.01 7.18 2.99
C VAL A 134 -3.28 8.39 2.08
N ILE A 135 -2.24 8.95 1.44
CA ILE A 135 -2.43 10.03 0.45
C ILE A 135 -3.13 9.50 -0.80
N GLY A 136 -2.79 8.29 -1.24
CA GLY A 136 -3.48 7.64 -2.35
C GLY A 136 -4.95 7.40 -2.03
N ASP A 137 -5.29 6.95 -0.82
CA ASP A 137 -6.69 6.77 -0.39
C ASP A 137 -7.48 8.09 -0.42
N LEU A 138 -6.86 9.16 0.06
CA LEU A 138 -7.44 10.50 -0.01
C LEU A 138 -7.61 10.97 -1.46
N ALA A 139 -6.64 10.70 -2.33
CA ALA A 139 -6.74 11.01 -3.75
C ALA A 139 -7.85 10.21 -4.43
N SER A 140 -7.99 8.92 -4.10
CA SER A 140 -9.08 8.05 -4.57
C SER A 140 -10.44 8.60 -4.14
N TYR A 141 -10.58 8.97 -2.87
CA TYR A 141 -11.79 9.62 -2.36
C TYR A 141 -12.14 10.91 -3.11
N VAL A 142 -11.17 11.81 -3.29
CA VAL A 142 -11.37 13.05 -4.05
C VAL A 142 -11.74 12.78 -5.50
N SER A 143 -11.11 11.78 -6.14
CA SER A 143 -11.42 11.37 -7.52
C SER A 143 -12.87 10.91 -7.68
N VAL A 144 -13.37 10.10 -6.74
CA VAL A 144 -14.75 9.62 -6.74
C VAL A 144 -15.74 10.77 -6.55
N LEU A 145 -15.45 11.69 -5.62
CA LEU A 145 -16.27 12.90 -5.42
C LEU A 145 -16.36 13.74 -6.69
N LEU A 146 -15.23 13.98 -7.36
CA LEU A 146 -15.16 14.82 -8.56
C LEU A 146 -15.81 14.18 -9.78
N LYS A 147 -15.83 12.85 -9.85
CA LYS A 147 -16.47 12.08 -10.93
C LYS A 147 -17.89 11.65 -10.61
N HIS A 148 -18.45 12.12 -9.49
CA HIS A 148 -19.80 11.77 -9.05
C HIS A 148 -20.06 10.25 -9.00
N GLY A 149 -19.07 9.47 -8.60
CA GLY A 149 -19.20 8.00 -8.51
C GLY A 149 -19.12 7.25 -9.84
N ASP A 150 -18.90 7.91 -10.98
CA ASP A 150 -18.74 7.26 -12.30
C ASP A 150 -17.31 6.71 -12.50
N VAL A 151 -16.89 5.86 -11.57
CA VAL A 151 -15.59 5.16 -11.60
C VAL A 151 -15.85 3.71 -11.29
N MET A 152 -15.33 2.81 -12.14
CA MET A 152 -15.41 1.37 -11.90
C MET A 152 -14.54 0.96 -10.70
N ILE A 153 -14.99 -0.06 -9.96
CA ILE A 153 -14.32 -0.54 -8.73
C ILE A 153 -12.83 -0.84 -8.94
N TYR A 154 -12.49 -1.53 -10.03
CA TYR A 154 -11.10 -1.91 -10.36
C TYR A 154 -10.19 -0.72 -10.72
N ALA A 155 -10.77 0.46 -10.94
CA ALA A 155 -10.07 1.70 -11.27
C ALA A 155 -10.21 2.78 -10.19
N ALA A 156 -10.90 2.47 -9.08
CA ALA A 156 -11.21 3.43 -8.04
C ALA A 156 -10.01 3.71 -7.12
N ASP A 157 -9.16 2.70 -6.87
CA ASP A 157 -7.96 2.85 -6.05
C ASP A 157 -6.77 3.43 -6.83
N LEU A 158 -6.44 4.69 -6.52
CA LEU A 158 -5.30 5.44 -7.06
C LEU A 158 -3.97 5.12 -6.36
N ASN A 159 -3.92 4.21 -5.39
CA ASN A 159 -2.64 3.62 -4.96
C ASN A 159 -2.11 2.61 -5.96
N SER A 160 -2.98 1.97 -6.73
CA SER A 160 -2.63 0.93 -7.69
C SER A 160 -2.31 1.48 -9.07
N LEU A 161 -1.45 0.78 -9.82
CA LEU A 161 -1.23 1.05 -11.23
C LEU A 161 -2.54 0.97 -12.03
N ASN A 162 -3.45 0.08 -11.64
CA ASN A 162 -4.74 -0.06 -12.30
C ASN A 162 -5.64 1.17 -12.20
N GLY A 163 -5.48 2.00 -11.17
CA GLY A 163 -6.14 3.31 -11.09
C GLY A 163 -5.81 4.23 -12.26
N LEU A 164 -4.66 4.07 -12.90
CA LEU A 164 -4.25 4.83 -14.09
C LEU A 164 -4.65 4.15 -15.40
N ILE A 165 -4.35 2.85 -15.54
CA ILE A 165 -4.49 2.13 -16.81
C ILE A 165 -5.85 1.45 -17.00
N LYS A 166 -6.61 1.26 -15.90
CA LYS A 166 -8.01 0.82 -15.86
C LYS A 166 -8.26 -0.50 -16.60
N LEU A 167 -7.40 -1.50 -16.40
CA LEU A 167 -7.61 -2.82 -16.98
C LEU A 167 -8.86 -3.47 -16.36
N PRO A 168 -9.72 -4.10 -17.20
CA PRO A 168 -10.89 -4.82 -16.72
C PRO A 168 -10.49 -6.12 -16.03
N LEU A 169 -11.37 -6.68 -15.19
CA LEU A 169 -11.09 -7.84 -14.34
C LEU A 169 -10.67 -9.10 -15.12
N GLY A 170 -11.19 -9.26 -16.35
CA GLY A 170 -10.85 -10.39 -17.22
C GLY A 170 -9.49 -10.30 -17.91
N HIS A 171 -8.74 -9.21 -17.75
CA HIS A 171 -7.43 -9.03 -18.37
C HIS A 171 -6.33 -9.73 -17.56
N ASN A 172 -5.41 -10.46 -18.23
CA ASN A 172 -4.37 -11.25 -17.56
C ASN A 172 -3.44 -10.42 -16.64
N TRP A 173 -3.27 -9.13 -16.95
CA TRP A 173 -2.50 -8.18 -16.13
C TRP A 173 -3.32 -7.44 -15.06
N SER A 174 -4.62 -7.65 -14.97
CA SER A 174 -5.49 -6.87 -14.05
C SER A 174 -5.04 -7.02 -12.60
N GLN A 175 -4.81 -8.24 -12.13
CA GLN A 175 -4.40 -8.49 -10.74
C GLN A 175 -3.03 -7.89 -10.42
N PHE A 176 -2.10 -7.96 -11.38
CA PHE A 176 -0.79 -7.34 -11.26
C PHE A 176 -0.91 -5.81 -11.17
N ALA A 177 -1.67 -5.19 -12.06
CA ALA A 177 -1.86 -3.75 -12.08
C ALA A 177 -2.58 -3.26 -10.81
N SER A 178 -3.57 -4.00 -10.31
CA SER A 178 -4.28 -3.65 -9.07
C SER A 178 -3.38 -3.78 -7.83
N SER A 179 -2.41 -4.69 -7.86
CA SER A 179 -1.48 -4.87 -6.73
C SER A 179 -0.28 -3.92 -6.77
N PHE A 180 0.15 -3.49 -7.96
CA PHE A 180 1.37 -2.70 -8.13
C PHE A 180 1.21 -1.28 -7.55
N PRO A 181 1.95 -0.91 -6.49
CA PRO A 181 1.77 0.38 -5.85
C PRO A 181 2.45 1.49 -6.66
N LEU A 182 1.69 2.50 -7.06
CA LEU A 182 2.21 3.69 -7.73
C LEU A 182 3.20 4.47 -6.87
N LEU A 183 3.00 4.44 -5.55
CA LEU A 183 3.86 5.10 -4.57
C LEU A 183 5.11 4.28 -4.21
N MET A 184 5.38 3.15 -4.90
CA MET A 184 6.58 2.32 -4.69
C MET A 184 7.89 3.12 -4.67
N PRO A 185 8.15 4.07 -5.60
CA PRO A 185 9.40 4.83 -5.56
C PRO A 185 9.55 5.58 -4.23
N TRP A 186 8.45 6.06 -3.66
CA TRP A 186 8.44 6.75 -2.39
C TRP A 186 8.66 5.78 -1.21
N TYR A 187 8.07 4.58 -1.25
CA TYR A 187 8.35 3.53 -0.26
C TYR A 187 9.84 3.15 -0.23
N ILE A 188 10.47 3.06 -1.40
CA ILE A 188 11.91 2.82 -1.53
C ILE A 188 12.72 3.97 -0.92
N VAL A 189 12.35 5.23 -1.20
CA VAL A 189 13.02 6.41 -0.60
C VAL A 189 12.92 6.37 0.93
N LEU A 190 11.77 6.01 1.49
CA LEU A 190 11.58 5.88 2.93
C LEU A 190 12.39 4.72 3.52
N GLY A 191 12.42 3.57 2.83
CA GLY A 191 13.28 2.44 3.21
C GLY A 191 14.77 2.82 3.25
N PHE A 192 15.23 3.54 2.23
CA PHE A 192 16.58 4.06 2.15
C PHE A 192 16.88 5.06 3.28
N ALA A 193 15.95 5.98 3.57
CA ALA A 193 16.09 6.94 4.66
C ALA A 193 16.16 6.24 6.03
N ALA A 194 15.35 5.21 6.27
CA ALA A 194 15.40 4.43 7.50
C ALA A 194 16.76 3.73 7.68
N LEU A 195 17.24 3.04 6.65
CA LEU A 195 18.55 2.38 6.67
C LEU A 195 19.68 3.39 6.92
N GLY A 196 19.71 4.50 6.19
CA GLY A 196 20.73 5.54 6.36
C GLY A 196 20.69 6.24 7.73
N THR A 197 19.54 6.23 8.41
CA THR A 197 19.39 6.84 9.74
C THR A 197 19.72 5.86 10.87
N TRP A 198 19.39 4.57 10.70
CA TRP A 198 19.46 3.58 11.78
C TRP A 198 20.66 2.65 11.71
N THR A 199 21.31 2.58 10.55
CA THR A 199 22.43 1.67 10.31
C THR A 199 23.69 2.43 9.92
N GLN A 200 24.83 1.74 9.94
CA GLN A 200 26.10 2.29 9.45
C GLN A 200 26.38 1.86 8.00
N LEU A 201 25.35 1.41 7.28
CA LEU A 201 25.51 0.95 5.90
C LEU A 201 25.91 2.12 4.98
N GLU A 202 26.81 1.84 4.06
CA GLU A 202 27.09 2.75 2.96
C GLU A 202 25.86 2.92 2.06
N ARG A 203 25.81 4.02 1.29
CA ARG A 203 24.67 4.37 0.44
C ARG A 203 24.33 3.28 -0.59
N GLY A 204 25.35 2.63 -1.18
CA GLY A 204 25.14 1.57 -2.18
C GLY A 204 24.35 0.38 -1.61
N PRO A 205 24.88 -0.32 -0.59
CA PRO A 205 24.17 -1.41 0.07
C PRO A 205 22.80 -1.01 0.62
N ALA A 206 22.68 0.19 1.21
CA ALA A 206 21.40 0.68 1.73
C ALA A 206 20.35 0.82 0.61
N LEU A 207 20.74 1.34 -0.56
CA LEU A 207 19.84 1.45 -1.71
C LEU A 207 19.42 0.08 -2.25
N VAL A 208 20.37 -0.86 -2.35
CA VAL A 208 20.07 -2.24 -2.78
C VAL A 208 19.07 -2.88 -1.83
N ILE A 209 19.30 -2.81 -0.51
CA ILE A 209 18.39 -3.40 0.48
C ILE A 209 17.01 -2.74 0.43
N ALA A 210 16.92 -1.42 0.24
CA ALA A 210 15.63 -0.72 0.16
C ALA A 210 14.84 -1.06 -1.12
N THR A 211 15.52 -1.29 -2.24
CA THR A 211 14.89 -1.52 -3.56
C THR A 211 14.53 -2.99 -3.80
N LEU A 212 15.36 -3.92 -3.33
CA LEU A 212 15.28 -5.33 -3.71
C LEU A 212 13.93 -6.00 -3.45
N PRO A 213 13.24 -5.85 -2.30
CA PRO A 213 11.99 -6.57 -2.05
C PRO A 213 10.90 -6.17 -3.04
N TRP A 214 10.90 -4.91 -3.48
CA TRP A 214 9.93 -4.39 -4.44
C TRP A 214 10.23 -4.86 -5.87
N ILE A 215 11.44 -4.58 -6.34
CA ILE A 215 11.82 -4.86 -7.73
C ILE A 215 11.84 -6.37 -7.98
N ALA A 216 12.35 -7.18 -7.05
CA ALA A 216 12.38 -8.62 -7.20
C ALA A 216 10.95 -9.19 -7.29
N PHE A 217 10.06 -8.82 -6.36
CA PHE A 217 8.69 -9.33 -6.33
C PHE A 217 7.93 -9.01 -7.64
N TYR A 218 7.89 -7.73 -8.04
CA TYR A 218 7.13 -7.33 -9.22
C TYR A 218 7.77 -7.80 -10.53
N THR A 219 9.10 -7.90 -10.60
CA THR A 219 9.76 -8.44 -11.80
C THR A 219 9.47 -9.94 -11.96
N ILE A 220 9.56 -10.72 -10.87
CA ILE A 220 9.25 -12.15 -10.90
C ILE A 220 7.80 -12.37 -11.31
N TRP A 221 6.85 -11.61 -10.75
CA TRP A 221 5.45 -11.73 -11.11
C TRP A 221 5.18 -11.31 -12.56
N ALA A 222 5.75 -10.20 -13.03
CA ALA A 222 5.61 -9.79 -14.42
C ALA A 222 6.15 -10.85 -15.39
N LEU A 223 7.32 -11.44 -15.09
CA LEU A 223 7.88 -12.54 -15.89
C LEU A 223 6.97 -13.77 -15.88
N TYR A 224 6.38 -14.11 -14.73
CA TYR A 224 5.41 -15.20 -14.64
C TYR A 224 4.22 -14.99 -15.59
N ILE A 225 3.65 -13.78 -15.63
CA ILE A 225 2.54 -13.46 -16.54
C ILE A 225 3.00 -13.54 -18.00
N VAL A 226 4.19 -13.02 -18.34
CA VAL A 226 4.70 -13.07 -19.71
C VAL A 226 4.95 -14.51 -20.19
N ILE A 227 5.39 -15.40 -19.31
CA ILE A 227 5.77 -16.78 -19.67
C ILE A 227 4.56 -17.73 -19.65
N PHE A 228 3.64 -17.55 -18.71
CA PHE A 228 2.57 -18.53 -18.42
C PHE A 228 1.15 -17.96 -18.52
N GLY A 229 0.99 -16.64 -18.61
CA GLY A 229 -0.30 -15.96 -18.64
C GLY A 229 -0.69 -15.45 -20.01
#